data_AF-Q2R1U2-F1
#
_entry.id   AF-Q2R1U2-F1
#
_cell.length_a   1.000
_cell.length_b   1.000
_cell.length_c   1.000
_cell.angle_alpha   90.00
_cell.angle_beta   90.00
_cell.angle_gamma   90.00
#
_symmetry.space_group_name_H-M   'P 1'
#
loop_
_entity.id
_entity.type
_entity.pdbx_description
1 polymer ?
#
loop_
_entity_poly.entity_id
_entity_poly.type
_entity_poly.pdbx_seq_one_letter_code
_entity_poly.pdbx_strand_id
1 'polypeptide(L)'
;MRQLKYVGNFHPYDTAFKRDCKAGKLPNYVVIEQRYFDLKLLPGNDDHPSHDVAHGQRLVKDVYEALRSSPQWHEILFVITYDEHGGFFDHVPTPVAGVPSPDGIVSAAPVSFAFDRLGVRVPTLLVSPWIEPGTVVHDPASCGGAPEPTSQFEHSSIPATVKRIFGLKEFLTRRDAWAGTFDTVLTRAAPREDCPATLPEPPRLRAAEAEEHREVSEFQAELVQLGAALNGDHDGEGYDPEVFVRGMTVAGAAQYCRDAFDRFREECHRCRDGGMDGSHVPMLQPASASASSSAPAADPPATAPAPATPSALSKLCGCFPCFNAS
;
A
#
# COMPACT_ATOMS: atom_id res chain seq x y z
N MET A 1 -0.64 11.10 -6.48
CA MET A 1 -1.98 11.00 -5.83
C MET A 1 -2.40 12.25 -5.06
N ARG A 2 -1.50 13.18 -4.71
CA ARG A 2 -1.87 14.41 -3.96
C ARG A 2 -2.54 15.52 -4.79
N GLN A 3 -2.62 15.38 -6.12
CA GLN A 3 -3.31 16.37 -6.96
C GLN A 3 -4.81 16.42 -6.64
N LEU A 4 -5.40 17.61 -6.68
CA LEU A 4 -6.81 17.85 -6.36
C LEU A 4 -7.78 16.91 -7.08
N LYS A 5 -7.53 16.60 -8.35
CA LYS A 5 -8.39 15.72 -9.14
C LYS A 5 -8.53 14.30 -8.60
N TYR A 6 -7.64 13.86 -7.70
CA TYR A 6 -7.64 12.51 -7.13
C TYR A 6 -8.22 12.41 -5.72
N VAL A 7 -8.49 13.53 -5.03
CA VAL A 7 -8.98 13.49 -3.63
C VAL A 7 -10.32 12.74 -3.50
N GLY A 8 -11.14 12.76 -4.55
CA GLY A 8 -12.42 12.06 -4.60
C GLY A 8 -12.33 10.55 -4.74
N ASN A 9 -11.13 9.98 -4.95
CA ASN A 9 -10.92 8.55 -5.20
C ASN A 9 -10.62 7.74 -3.92
N PHE A 10 -10.57 8.39 -2.75
CA PHE A 10 -10.35 7.72 -1.46
C PHE A 10 -11.69 7.47 -0.78
N HIS A 11 -11.95 6.20 -0.45
CA HIS A 11 -13.23 5.77 0.09
C HIS A 11 -13.05 4.85 1.29
N PRO A 12 -13.88 4.97 2.35
CA PRO A 12 -13.84 4.05 3.48
C PRO A 12 -14.23 2.63 3.04
N TYR A 13 -13.39 1.65 3.37
CA TYR A 13 -13.63 0.24 3.07
C TYR A 13 -14.95 -0.27 3.66
N ASP A 14 -15.19 -0.05 4.95
CA ASP A 14 -16.29 -0.67 5.70
C ASP A 14 -17.68 -0.28 5.18
N THR A 15 -17.80 0.89 4.54
CA THR A 15 -19.09 1.42 4.08
C THR A 15 -19.18 1.54 2.56
N ALA A 16 -18.24 2.22 1.92
CA ALA A 16 -18.34 2.55 0.51
C ALA A 16 -18.11 1.32 -0.38
N PHE A 17 -17.03 0.56 -0.13
CA PHE A 17 -16.67 -0.61 -0.95
C PHE A 17 -17.80 -1.65 -0.96
N LYS A 18 -18.27 -2.09 0.23
CA LYS A 18 -19.34 -3.10 0.33
C LYS A 18 -20.65 -2.63 -0.31
N ARG A 19 -20.99 -1.33 -0.19
CA ARG A 19 -22.16 -0.74 -0.86
C ARG A 19 -22.00 -0.77 -2.38
N ASP A 20 -20.85 -0.41 -2.89
CA ASP A 20 -20.60 -0.31 -4.33
C ASP A 20 -20.52 -1.71 -4.97
N CYS A 21 -19.96 -2.71 -4.27
CA CYS A 21 -20.08 -4.13 -4.66
C CYS A 21 -21.55 -4.54 -4.81
N LYS A 22 -22.38 -4.31 -3.78
CA LYS A 22 -23.80 -4.69 -3.78
C LYS A 22 -24.59 -3.99 -4.89
N ALA A 23 -24.25 -2.74 -5.19
CA ALA A 23 -24.91 -1.93 -6.19
C ALA A 23 -24.41 -2.18 -7.62
N GLY A 24 -23.31 -2.92 -7.81
CA GLY A 24 -22.65 -3.06 -9.11
C GLY A 24 -22.08 -1.73 -9.60
N LYS A 25 -21.44 -0.97 -8.70
CA LYS A 25 -20.89 0.37 -8.94
C LYS A 25 -19.39 0.49 -8.64
N LEU A 26 -18.67 -0.63 -8.52
CA LEU A 26 -17.22 -0.57 -8.39
C LEU A 26 -16.61 0.09 -9.64
N PRO A 27 -15.62 0.98 -9.47
CA PRO A 27 -14.88 1.51 -10.60
C PRO A 27 -14.00 0.42 -11.22
N ASN A 28 -13.52 0.67 -12.44
CA ASN A 28 -12.74 -0.31 -13.21
C ASN A 28 -11.40 -0.71 -12.55
N TYR A 29 -10.87 0.11 -11.65
CA TYR A 29 -9.64 -0.18 -10.91
C TYR A 29 -9.82 0.23 -9.45
N VAL A 30 -9.65 -0.73 -8.55
CA VAL A 30 -9.81 -0.58 -7.10
C VAL A 30 -8.58 -1.16 -6.43
N VAL A 31 -7.98 -0.38 -5.51
CA VAL A 31 -6.95 -0.86 -4.60
C VAL A 31 -7.55 -0.86 -3.19
N ILE A 32 -7.37 -1.97 -2.47
CA ILE A 32 -7.83 -2.12 -1.08
C ILE A 32 -6.61 -2.00 -0.19
N GLU A 33 -6.57 -0.93 0.60
CA GLU A 33 -5.55 -0.70 1.62
C GLU A 33 -5.98 -1.34 2.95
N GLN A 34 -5.04 -1.95 3.66
CA GLN A 34 -5.30 -2.60 4.95
C GLN A 34 -5.26 -1.58 6.10
N ARG A 35 -5.62 -2.04 7.30
CA ARG A 35 -5.42 -1.32 8.55
C ARG A 35 -4.09 -1.74 9.14
N TYR A 36 -3.21 -0.77 9.32
CA TYR A 36 -1.84 -0.96 9.83
C TYR A 36 -1.69 -0.68 11.33
N PHE A 37 -2.72 -0.12 11.96
CA PHE A 37 -2.73 0.16 13.40
C PHE A 37 -3.60 -0.86 14.13
N ASP A 38 -3.03 -1.49 15.17
CA ASP A 38 -3.72 -2.49 15.97
C ASP A 38 -4.56 -1.84 17.08
N LEU A 39 -5.82 -1.55 16.77
CA LEU A 39 -6.77 -0.95 17.70
C LEU A 39 -7.77 -1.99 18.21
N LYS A 40 -8.25 -1.86 19.44
CA LYS A 40 -9.21 -2.84 20.00
C LYS A 40 -10.49 -2.98 19.21
N LEU A 41 -11.02 -1.87 18.69
CA LEU A 41 -12.26 -1.87 17.90
C LEU A 41 -12.02 -2.17 16.41
N LEU A 42 -10.85 -1.80 15.89
CA LEU A 42 -10.48 -1.92 14.49
C LEU A 42 -9.07 -2.51 14.41
N PRO A 43 -8.90 -3.83 14.63
CA PRO A 43 -7.60 -4.46 14.69
C PRO A 43 -6.89 -4.39 13.34
N GLY A 44 -5.55 -4.45 13.40
CA GLY A 44 -4.71 -4.55 12.21
C GLY A 44 -5.08 -5.79 11.39
N ASN A 45 -5.12 -5.66 10.07
CA ASN A 45 -5.55 -6.72 9.15
C ASN A 45 -4.69 -6.78 7.89
N ASP A 46 -3.39 -6.52 8.06
CA ASP A 46 -2.34 -6.44 7.03
C ASP A 46 -1.47 -7.70 6.97
N ASP A 47 -1.79 -8.75 7.74
CA ASP A 47 -0.97 -9.95 7.95
C ASP A 47 0.44 -9.68 8.53
N HIS A 48 0.72 -8.44 8.98
CA HIS A 48 2.02 -8.06 9.51
C HIS A 48 2.14 -8.43 11.01
N PRO A 49 3.25 -9.04 11.47
CA PRO A 49 3.51 -9.24 12.89
C PRO A 49 3.59 -7.92 13.67
N SER A 50 3.03 -7.77 14.86
CA SER A 50 2.45 -8.80 15.73
C SER A 50 0.93 -8.99 15.58
N HIS A 51 0.31 -8.49 14.51
CA HIS A 51 -1.13 -8.66 14.30
C HIS A 51 -1.47 -10.15 14.09
N ASP A 52 -2.71 -10.53 14.45
CA ASP A 52 -3.21 -11.88 14.14
C ASP A 52 -3.54 -11.96 12.66
N VAL A 53 -2.83 -12.80 11.91
CA VAL A 53 -3.06 -13.04 10.48
C VAL A 53 -4.49 -13.52 10.21
N ALA A 54 -5.20 -14.05 11.20
CA ALA A 54 -6.63 -14.33 11.08
C ALA A 54 -7.45 -13.10 10.66
N HIS A 55 -7.03 -11.88 11.03
CA HIS A 55 -7.67 -10.64 10.61
C HIS A 55 -7.38 -10.28 9.16
N GLY A 56 -6.15 -10.47 8.66
CA GLY A 56 -5.83 -10.24 7.24
C GLY A 56 -6.48 -11.28 6.33
N GLN A 57 -6.49 -12.56 6.74
CA GLN A 57 -7.24 -13.59 6.04
C GLN A 57 -8.76 -13.32 6.06
N ARG A 58 -9.29 -12.69 7.12
CA ARG A 58 -10.68 -12.24 7.17
C ARG A 58 -10.95 -11.09 6.21
N LEU A 59 -10.01 -10.16 6.04
CA LEU A 59 -10.11 -9.11 5.02
C LEU A 59 -10.19 -9.73 3.61
N VAL A 60 -9.32 -10.67 3.28
CA VAL A 60 -9.34 -11.38 1.99
C VAL A 60 -10.70 -12.06 1.76
N LYS A 61 -11.21 -12.76 2.78
CA LYS A 61 -12.55 -13.39 2.74
C LYS A 61 -13.66 -12.37 2.51
N ASP A 62 -13.70 -11.29 3.30
CA ASP A 62 -14.72 -10.25 3.21
C ASP A 62 -14.73 -9.59 1.82
N VAL A 63 -13.55 -9.30 1.26
CA VAL A 63 -13.39 -8.75 -0.08
C VAL A 63 -13.90 -9.74 -1.12
N TYR A 64 -13.45 -11.00 -1.06
CA TYR A 64 -13.89 -12.04 -1.98
C TYR A 64 -15.41 -12.20 -1.97
N GLU A 65 -16.05 -12.31 -0.80
CA GLU A 65 -17.50 -12.53 -0.70
C GLU A 65 -18.30 -11.31 -1.16
N ALA A 66 -17.79 -10.09 -0.92
CA ALA A 66 -18.40 -8.87 -1.44
C ALA A 66 -18.33 -8.82 -2.98
N LEU A 67 -17.19 -9.17 -3.58
CA LEU A 67 -17.03 -9.23 -5.03
C LEU A 67 -17.86 -10.37 -5.64
N ARG A 68 -17.86 -11.55 -5.01
CA ARG A 68 -18.57 -12.75 -5.46
C ARG A 68 -20.09 -12.56 -5.51
N SER A 69 -20.63 -11.78 -4.56
CA SER A 69 -22.05 -11.43 -4.50
C SER A 69 -22.43 -10.21 -5.35
N SER A 70 -21.44 -9.54 -5.96
CA SER A 70 -21.67 -8.37 -6.80
C SER A 70 -22.29 -8.75 -8.15
N PRO A 71 -23.20 -7.92 -8.70
CA PRO A 71 -23.61 -8.03 -10.11
C PRO A 71 -22.44 -7.95 -11.09
N GLN A 72 -21.31 -7.35 -10.70
CA GLN A 72 -20.09 -7.22 -11.51
C GLN A 72 -19.15 -8.43 -11.41
N TRP A 73 -19.51 -9.52 -10.73
CA TRP A 73 -18.62 -10.69 -10.52
C TRP A 73 -17.96 -11.20 -11.81
N HIS A 74 -18.70 -11.21 -12.93
CA HIS A 74 -18.18 -11.66 -14.23
C HIS A 74 -17.26 -10.65 -14.92
N GLU A 75 -17.01 -9.49 -14.32
CA GLU A 75 -16.15 -8.43 -14.85
C GLU A 75 -14.92 -8.20 -13.94
N ILE A 76 -14.70 -9.08 -12.95
CA ILE A 76 -13.69 -8.90 -11.91
C ILE A 76 -12.51 -9.86 -12.11
N LEU A 77 -11.31 -9.27 -12.09
CA LEU A 77 -10.06 -9.96 -11.74
C LEU A 77 -9.61 -9.44 -10.37
N PHE A 78 -9.71 -10.28 -9.35
CA PHE A 78 -9.23 -9.96 -8.01
C PHE A 78 -7.81 -10.48 -7.84
N VAL A 79 -6.87 -9.55 -7.61
CA VAL A 79 -5.45 -9.84 -7.40
C VAL A 79 -5.15 -9.66 -5.91
N ILE A 80 -4.61 -10.70 -5.28
CA ILE A 80 -4.10 -10.65 -3.91
C ILE A 80 -2.59 -10.83 -4.00
N THR A 81 -1.82 -9.90 -3.43
CA THR A 81 -0.36 -9.97 -3.40
C THR A 81 0.15 -9.36 -2.09
N TYR A 82 1.44 -9.48 -1.84
CA TYR A 82 2.12 -8.94 -0.67
C TYR A 82 3.20 -7.96 -1.13
N ASP A 83 3.38 -6.88 -0.38
CA ASP A 83 4.40 -5.86 -0.66
C ASP A 83 5.82 -6.42 -0.46
N GLU A 84 6.00 -7.27 0.54
CA GLU A 84 7.26 -7.93 0.86
C GLU A 84 7.10 -9.38 1.39
N HIS A 85 8.22 -10.01 1.76
CA HIS A 85 8.33 -11.46 2.04
C HIS A 85 8.24 -11.86 3.53
N GLY A 86 8.17 -10.90 4.45
CA GLY A 86 8.11 -11.09 5.90
C GLY A 86 9.45 -11.36 6.58
N GLY A 87 10.58 -11.27 5.86
CA GLY A 87 11.89 -11.66 6.37
C GLY A 87 12.08 -13.18 6.50
N PHE A 88 11.13 -13.98 6.00
CA PHE A 88 11.18 -15.44 6.06
C PHE A 88 12.08 -16.01 4.95
N PHE A 89 12.68 -17.18 5.21
CA PHE A 89 13.49 -17.87 4.21
C PHE A 89 12.65 -18.32 3.02
N ASP A 90 13.07 -17.95 1.81
CA ASP A 90 12.62 -18.56 0.55
C ASP A 90 13.80 -19.28 -0.11
N HIS A 91 13.54 -20.46 -0.65
CA HIS A 91 14.56 -21.32 -1.27
C HIS A 91 14.89 -20.92 -2.71
N VAL A 92 14.07 -20.08 -3.35
CA VAL A 92 14.24 -19.65 -4.73
C VAL A 92 15.20 -18.47 -4.80
N PRO A 93 16.34 -18.61 -5.50
CA PRO A 93 17.24 -17.49 -5.74
C PRO A 93 16.52 -16.37 -6.51
N THR A 94 16.81 -15.12 -6.15
CA THR A 94 16.18 -13.98 -6.81
C THR A 94 16.67 -13.85 -8.26
N PRO A 95 15.76 -13.62 -9.24
CA PRO A 95 16.18 -13.37 -10.62
C PRO A 95 17.00 -12.09 -10.73
N VAL A 96 18.16 -12.19 -11.40
CA VAL A 96 19.09 -11.06 -11.65
C VAL A 96 19.39 -10.85 -13.13
N ALA A 97 19.04 -11.81 -13.99
CA ALA A 97 19.38 -11.75 -15.41
C ALA A 97 18.38 -10.88 -16.18
N GLY A 98 18.88 -9.86 -16.88
CA GLY A 98 18.08 -9.03 -17.79
C GLY A 98 17.01 -8.18 -17.10
N VAL A 99 17.15 -7.92 -15.80
CA VAL A 99 16.21 -7.17 -14.97
C VAL A 99 16.50 -5.66 -15.13
N PRO A 100 15.71 -4.88 -15.89
CA PRO A 100 16.06 -3.48 -16.22
C PRO A 100 15.86 -2.52 -15.05
N SER A 101 16.83 -1.67 -14.71
CA SER A 101 16.58 -0.54 -13.79
C SER A 101 15.36 0.27 -14.25
N PRO A 102 14.37 0.58 -13.38
CA PRO A 102 13.09 1.15 -13.78
C PRO A 102 13.28 2.45 -14.58
N ASP A 103 14.09 3.35 -14.05
CA ASP A 103 14.32 4.71 -14.56
C ASP A 103 15.83 5.05 -14.68
N GLY A 104 16.72 4.15 -14.26
CA GLY A 104 18.17 4.37 -14.30
C GLY A 104 18.69 5.18 -13.11
N ILE A 105 17.85 5.48 -12.12
CA ILE A 105 18.26 6.17 -10.91
C ILE A 105 18.94 5.16 -9.98
N VAL A 106 20.10 5.56 -9.43
CA VAL A 106 20.87 4.78 -8.48
C VAL A 106 20.70 5.37 -7.09
N SER A 107 20.56 4.53 -6.06
CA SER A 107 20.41 5.01 -4.69
C SER A 107 21.66 5.73 -4.18
N ALA A 108 21.49 6.64 -3.22
CA ALA A 108 22.60 7.43 -2.68
C ALA A 108 23.68 6.56 -1.99
N ALA A 109 24.92 7.04 -2.06
CA ALA A 109 26.08 6.45 -1.37
C ALA A 109 25.84 6.33 0.16
N PRO A 110 26.41 5.32 0.85
CA PRO A 110 27.37 4.33 0.33
C PRO A 110 26.77 3.13 -0.43
N VAL A 111 25.45 2.94 -0.48
CA VAL A 111 24.87 1.69 -0.99
C VAL A 111 24.95 1.61 -2.51
N SER A 112 24.67 2.71 -3.22
CA SER A 112 24.75 2.78 -4.69
C SER A 112 23.96 1.67 -5.40
N PHE A 113 22.73 1.41 -4.94
CA PHE A 113 21.88 0.35 -5.46
C PHE A 113 21.27 0.74 -6.80
N ALA A 114 21.52 -0.05 -7.85
CA ALA A 114 21.12 0.27 -9.23
C ALA A 114 19.69 -0.14 -9.60
N PHE A 115 18.99 -0.83 -8.70
CA PHE A 115 17.64 -1.37 -8.92
C PHE A 115 17.55 -2.25 -10.17
N ASP A 116 18.59 -3.01 -10.49
CA ASP A 116 18.73 -3.91 -11.64
C ASP A 116 18.56 -5.39 -11.27
N ARG A 117 17.85 -5.66 -10.17
CA ARG A 117 17.56 -7.00 -9.64
C ARG A 117 16.19 -7.04 -8.96
N LEU A 118 15.64 -8.23 -8.77
CA LEU A 118 14.41 -8.43 -8.00
C LEU A 118 14.69 -8.71 -6.53
N GLY A 119 13.66 -8.48 -5.70
CA GLY A 119 13.62 -8.89 -4.30
C GLY A 119 13.27 -10.37 -4.13
N VAL A 120 13.07 -10.77 -2.87
CA VAL A 120 12.62 -12.12 -2.52
C VAL A 120 11.18 -12.33 -3.02
N ARG A 121 10.84 -13.58 -3.36
CA ARG A 121 9.51 -13.93 -3.85
C ARG A 121 8.44 -13.60 -2.81
N VAL A 122 7.32 -13.08 -3.31
CA VAL A 122 6.09 -12.86 -2.54
C VAL A 122 4.95 -13.72 -3.09
N PRO A 123 3.97 -14.13 -2.27
CA PRO A 123 2.79 -14.83 -2.77
C PRO A 123 1.94 -13.92 -3.67
N THR A 124 1.32 -14.50 -4.70
CA THR A 124 0.29 -13.80 -5.50
C THR A 124 -0.80 -14.78 -5.88
N LEU A 125 -2.06 -14.38 -5.71
CA LEU A 125 -3.25 -15.13 -6.07
C LEU A 125 -4.08 -14.32 -7.06
N LEU A 126 -4.57 -15.00 -8.09
CA LEU A 126 -5.46 -14.44 -9.10
C LEU A 126 -6.81 -15.14 -9.01
N VAL A 127 -7.87 -14.38 -8.77
CA VAL A 127 -9.21 -14.90 -8.52
C VAL A 127 -10.19 -14.26 -9.48
N SER A 128 -10.83 -15.09 -10.31
CA SER A 128 -11.81 -14.66 -11.31
C SER A 128 -12.62 -15.87 -11.79
N PRO A 129 -13.90 -15.73 -12.16
CA PRO A 129 -14.66 -16.81 -12.80
C PRO A 129 -14.10 -17.19 -14.18
N TRP A 130 -13.19 -16.41 -14.75
CA TRP A 130 -12.55 -16.66 -16.04
C TRP A 130 -11.28 -17.51 -15.96
N ILE A 131 -10.87 -17.95 -14.76
CA ILE A 131 -9.67 -18.74 -14.53
C ILE A 131 -10.04 -20.21 -14.27
N GLU A 132 -9.30 -21.14 -14.86
CA GLU A 132 -9.48 -22.58 -14.60
C GLU A 132 -9.14 -22.93 -13.14
N PRO A 133 -9.93 -23.78 -12.45
CA PRO A 133 -9.66 -24.16 -11.08
C PRO A 133 -8.32 -24.91 -10.95
N GLY A 134 -7.56 -24.58 -9.91
CA GLY A 134 -6.27 -25.23 -9.65
C GLY A 134 -5.14 -24.79 -10.59
N THR A 135 -5.32 -23.68 -11.31
CA THR A 135 -4.26 -23.12 -12.17
C THR A 135 -3.07 -22.67 -11.34
N VAL A 136 -1.88 -23.14 -11.71
CA VAL A 136 -0.59 -22.68 -11.20
C VAL A 136 0.24 -22.21 -12.38
N VAL A 137 0.69 -20.95 -12.34
CA VAL A 137 1.59 -20.38 -13.34
C VAL A 137 2.93 -20.12 -12.68
N HIS A 138 4.00 -20.70 -13.22
CA HIS A 138 5.32 -20.62 -12.63
C HIS A 138 6.11 -19.40 -13.12
N ASP A 139 5.93 -19.02 -14.38
CA ASP A 139 6.64 -17.91 -15.01
C ASP A 139 5.81 -17.32 -16.16
N PRO A 140 6.07 -16.05 -16.55
CA PRO A 140 5.27 -15.42 -17.60
C PRO A 140 5.52 -16.01 -18.99
N ALA A 141 6.67 -16.65 -19.24
CA ALA A 141 6.94 -17.26 -20.53
C ALA A 141 6.06 -18.50 -20.75
N SER A 142 5.78 -19.27 -19.69
CA SER A 142 4.94 -20.48 -19.74
C SER A 142 3.48 -20.19 -20.11
N CYS A 143 3.01 -18.95 -19.92
CA CYS A 143 1.65 -18.52 -20.25
C CYS A 143 1.57 -17.49 -21.38
N GLY A 144 2.68 -17.20 -22.07
CA GLY A 144 2.71 -16.20 -23.14
C GLY A 144 2.53 -14.75 -22.68
N GLY A 145 2.73 -14.50 -21.39
CA GLY A 145 2.62 -13.18 -20.76
C GLY A 145 3.94 -12.43 -20.65
N ALA A 146 5.04 -12.98 -21.18
CA ALA A 146 6.38 -12.40 -21.13
C ALA A 146 6.66 -11.48 -22.33
N PRO A 147 6.88 -10.16 -22.13
CA PRO A 147 7.38 -9.27 -23.19
C PRO A 147 8.79 -9.62 -23.67
N GLU A 148 9.64 -10.12 -22.76
CA GLU A 148 11.04 -10.47 -23.02
C GLU A 148 11.37 -11.88 -22.49
N PRO A 149 12.38 -12.59 -23.02
CA PRO A 149 12.72 -13.93 -22.55
C PRO A 149 13.11 -14.02 -21.06
N THR A 150 13.55 -12.90 -20.49
CA THR A 150 13.95 -12.81 -19.08
C THR A 150 12.84 -12.31 -18.15
N SER A 151 11.69 -11.90 -18.70
CA SER A 151 10.58 -11.34 -17.92
C SER A 151 10.17 -12.24 -16.77
N GLN A 152 9.81 -11.61 -15.64
CA GLN A 152 9.32 -12.30 -14.44
C GLN A 152 7.97 -11.72 -14.03
N PHE A 153 7.25 -12.45 -13.18
CA PHE A 153 6.19 -11.83 -12.38
C PHE A 153 6.80 -11.13 -11.17
N GLU A 154 6.49 -9.85 -11.01
CA GLU A 154 6.91 -8.99 -9.90
C GLU A 154 5.90 -7.85 -9.72
N HIS A 155 6.07 -6.95 -8.74
CA HIS A 155 5.06 -5.94 -8.43
C HIS A 155 4.64 -5.06 -9.62
N SER A 156 5.53 -4.81 -10.56
CA SER A 156 5.26 -4.04 -11.79
C SER A 156 4.46 -4.83 -12.83
N SER A 157 4.22 -6.13 -12.61
CA SER A 157 3.21 -6.91 -13.33
C SER A 157 1.80 -6.35 -13.12
N ILE A 158 1.53 -5.67 -11.99
CA ILE A 158 0.25 -4.99 -11.75
C ILE A 158 0.05 -3.85 -12.75
N PRO A 159 0.88 -2.79 -12.79
CA PRO A 159 0.74 -1.72 -13.78
C PRO A 159 0.89 -2.20 -15.22
N ALA A 160 1.72 -3.22 -15.51
CA ALA A 160 1.82 -3.82 -16.83
C ALA A 160 0.48 -4.46 -17.28
N THR A 161 -0.17 -5.20 -16.37
CA THR A 161 -1.49 -5.80 -16.60
C THR A 161 -2.57 -4.72 -16.76
N VAL A 162 -2.58 -3.69 -15.92
CA VAL A 162 -3.50 -2.54 -16.00
C VAL A 162 -3.37 -1.85 -17.36
N LYS A 163 -2.14 -1.56 -17.80
CA LYS A 163 -1.88 -0.97 -19.12
C LYS A 163 -2.48 -1.83 -20.22
N ARG A 164 -2.27 -3.15 -20.16
CA ARG A 164 -2.72 -4.08 -21.19
C ARG A 164 -4.25 -4.20 -21.24
N ILE A 165 -4.90 -4.37 -20.10
CA ILE A 165 -6.36 -4.49 -19.99
C ILE A 165 -7.06 -3.20 -20.43
N PHE A 166 -6.53 -2.03 -20.06
CA PHE A 166 -7.14 -0.73 -20.40
C PHE A 166 -6.60 -0.06 -21.66
N GLY A 167 -5.66 -0.69 -22.37
CA GLY A 167 -5.06 -0.14 -23.58
C GLY A 167 -4.37 1.21 -23.37
N LEU A 168 -3.68 1.41 -22.24
CA LEU A 168 -2.97 2.67 -21.97
C LEU A 168 -1.78 2.83 -22.93
N LYS A 169 -1.48 4.07 -23.35
CA LYS A 169 -0.51 4.36 -24.42
C LYS A 169 0.93 4.05 -24.04
N GLU A 170 1.36 4.56 -22.89
CA GLU A 170 2.76 4.47 -22.43
C GLU A 170 2.91 3.52 -21.23
N PHE A 171 4.12 3.00 -21.02
CA PHE A 171 4.51 2.36 -19.76
C PHE A 171 4.98 3.46 -18.79
N LEU A 172 4.95 3.19 -17.48
CA LEU A 172 5.45 4.11 -16.47
C LEU A 172 6.98 4.15 -16.44
N THR A 173 7.61 3.00 -16.64
CA THR A 173 9.06 2.77 -16.52
C THR A 173 9.51 1.65 -17.48
N ARG A 174 10.81 1.35 -17.49
CA ARG A 174 11.32 0.16 -18.19
C ARG A 174 10.96 -1.14 -17.47
N ARG A 175 10.65 -1.09 -16.16
CA ARG A 175 10.34 -2.26 -15.34
C ARG A 175 8.97 -2.84 -15.69
N ASP A 176 7.92 -2.02 -15.72
CA ASP A 176 6.58 -2.46 -16.15
C ASP A 176 6.48 -2.76 -17.65
N ALA A 177 7.35 -2.16 -18.48
CA ALA A 177 7.49 -2.58 -19.88
C ALA A 177 8.05 -4.00 -20.05
N TRP A 178 8.86 -4.44 -19.09
CA TRP A 178 9.52 -5.74 -19.07
C TRP A 178 8.74 -6.81 -18.30
N ALA A 179 7.92 -6.41 -17.30
CA ALA A 179 7.22 -7.32 -16.42
C ALA A 179 6.20 -8.22 -17.15
N GLY A 180 6.03 -9.45 -16.67
CA GLY A 180 4.98 -10.34 -17.15
C GLY A 180 3.58 -9.83 -16.80
N THR A 181 2.56 -10.11 -17.62
CA THR A 181 1.17 -9.69 -17.35
C THR A 181 0.27 -10.85 -16.93
N PHE A 182 -0.74 -10.57 -16.11
CA PHE A 182 -1.63 -11.58 -15.53
C PHE A 182 -2.83 -11.94 -16.42
N ASP A 183 -3.17 -11.12 -17.42
CA ASP A 183 -4.36 -11.34 -18.26
C ASP A 183 -4.34 -12.69 -18.99
N THR A 184 -3.17 -13.28 -19.18
CA THR A 184 -3.01 -14.58 -19.85
C THR A 184 -3.65 -15.75 -19.10
N VAL A 185 -3.98 -15.60 -17.80
CA VAL A 185 -4.68 -16.66 -17.05
C VAL A 185 -6.20 -16.65 -17.24
N LEU A 186 -6.74 -15.60 -17.87
CA LEU A 186 -8.16 -15.48 -18.21
C LEU A 186 -8.47 -16.29 -19.47
N THR A 187 -8.32 -17.62 -19.37
CA THR A 187 -8.30 -18.52 -20.53
C THR A 187 -9.67 -19.04 -20.97
N ARG A 188 -10.69 -18.84 -20.13
CA ARG A 188 -12.00 -19.46 -20.35
C ARG A 188 -12.84 -18.71 -21.38
N ALA A 189 -13.59 -19.45 -22.20
CA ALA A 189 -14.55 -18.89 -23.13
C ALA A 189 -15.87 -18.43 -22.47
N ALA A 190 -16.18 -18.98 -21.28
CA ALA A 190 -17.34 -18.63 -20.47
C ALA A 190 -16.96 -18.62 -18.98
N PRO A 191 -17.55 -17.71 -18.18
CA PRO A 191 -17.29 -17.64 -16.75
C PRO A 191 -17.76 -18.93 -16.06
N ARG A 192 -17.10 -19.26 -14.96
CA ARG A 192 -17.44 -20.38 -14.10
C ARG A 192 -18.59 -20.04 -13.16
N GLU A 193 -19.53 -20.96 -13.08
CA GLU A 193 -20.69 -20.87 -12.17
C GLU A 193 -20.45 -21.58 -10.83
N ASP A 194 -19.36 -22.36 -10.71
CA ASP A 194 -19.01 -23.16 -9.53
C ASP A 194 -18.09 -22.43 -8.53
N CYS A 195 -17.87 -21.12 -8.70
CA CYS A 195 -17.11 -20.32 -7.74
C CYS A 195 -17.82 -20.26 -6.37
N PRO A 196 -17.15 -20.62 -5.25
CA PRO A 196 -17.76 -20.65 -3.91
C PRO A 196 -18.44 -19.33 -3.56
N ALA A 197 -19.67 -19.38 -3.04
CA ALA A 197 -20.37 -18.18 -2.59
C ALA A 197 -19.78 -17.62 -1.27
N THR A 198 -19.27 -18.53 -0.43
CA THR A 198 -18.63 -18.19 0.84
C THR A 198 -17.33 -18.99 1.01
N LEU A 199 -16.40 -18.43 1.78
CA LEU A 199 -15.14 -19.06 2.20
C LEU A 199 -15.20 -19.48 3.68
N PRO A 200 -14.37 -20.44 4.12
CA PRO A 200 -14.28 -20.80 5.54
C PRO A 200 -13.86 -19.63 6.43
N GLU A 201 -14.32 -19.63 7.68
CA GLU A 201 -13.88 -18.66 8.69
C GLU A 201 -12.39 -18.88 9.04
N PRO A 202 -11.54 -17.83 8.95
CA PRO A 202 -10.15 -17.94 9.38
C PRO A 202 -10.07 -18.24 10.88
N PRO A 203 -9.34 -19.29 11.30
CA PRO A 203 -9.14 -19.59 12.70
C PRO A 203 -8.28 -18.51 13.34
N ARG A 204 -8.60 -18.13 14.58
CA ARG A 204 -7.77 -17.24 15.39
C ARG A 204 -6.42 -17.91 15.66
N LEU A 205 -5.31 -17.25 15.37
CA LEU A 205 -3.96 -17.81 15.56
C LEU A 205 -3.21 -17.20 16.74
N ARG A 206 -3.64 -16.04 17.26
CA ARG A 206 -3.03 -15.39 18.42
C ARG A 206 -4.03 -15.24 19.56
N ALA A 207 -3.61 -15.57 20.78
CA ALA A 207 -4.43 -15.38 21.98
C ALA A 207 -4.43 -13.92 22.48
N ALA A 208 -3.39 -13.15 22.15
CA ALA A 208 -3.28 -11.75 22.51
C ALA A 208 -4.36 -10.91 21.81
N GLU A 209 -4.76 -9.82 22.47
CA GLU A 209 -5.63 -8.79 21.91
C GLU A 209 -4.79 -7.62 21.38
N ALA A 210 -5.42 -6.69 20.66
CA ALA A 210 -4.76 -5.49 20.18
C ALA A 210 -4.20 -4.65 21.34
N GLU A 211 -2.91 -4.33 21.28
CA GLU A 211 -2.19 -3.56 22.30
C GLU A 211 -2.09 -2.06 21.92
N GLU A 212 -3.22 -1.35 21.89
CA GLU A 212 -3.27 0.02 21.36
C GLU A 212 -2.48 1.08 22.17
N HIS A 213 -2.01 0.74 23.37
CA HIS A 213 -1.20 1.62 24.24
C HIS A 213 0.30 1.35 24.17
N ARG A 214 0.76 0.34 23.42
CA ARG A 214 2.20 0.11 23.21
C ARG A 214 2.79 1.21 22.32
N GLU A 215 4.11 1.34 22.34
CA GLU A 215 4.82 2.20 21.39
C GLU A 215 4.65 1.71 19.94
N VAL A 216 4.61 2.65 19.00
CA VAL A 216 4.53 2.35 17.57
C VAL A 216 5.69 1.45 17.12
N SER A 217 5.42 0.55 16.18
CA SER A 217 6.49 -0.14 15.44
C SER A 217 7.22 0.82 14.49
N GLU A 218 8.38 0.41 13.95
CA GLU A 218 9.11 1.18 12.92
C GLU A 218 8.20 1.49 11.72
N PHE A 219 7.49 0.48 11.20
CA PHE A 219 6.52 0.66 10.12
C PHE A 219 5.40 1.65 10.48
N GLN A 220 4.84 1.58 11.69
CA GLN A 220 3.81 2.52 12.14
C GLN A 220 4.35 3.95 12.31
N ALA A 221 5.61 4.09 12.72
CA ALA A 221 6.29 5.38 12.78
C ALA A 221 6.47 5.99 11.37
N GLU A 222 6.82 5.20 10.36
CA GLU A 222 6.90 5.65 8.97
C GLU A 222 5.54 6.13 8.45
N LEU A 223 4.44 5.46 8.81
CA LEU A 223 3.08 5.92 8.48
C LEU A 223 2.76 7.27 9.13
N VAL A 224 3.20 7.50 10.37
CA VAL A 224 3.07 8.80 11.04
C VAL A 224 3.89 9.87 10.34
N GLN A 225 5.13 9.57 9.95
CA GLN A 225 5.98 10.49 9.20
C GLN A 225 5.39 10.83 7.84
N LEU A 226 4.76 9.86 7.16
CA LEU A 226 3.98 10.12 5.94
C LEU A 226 2.79 11.05 6.21
N GLY A 227 2.10 10.87 7.34
CA GLY A 227 1.06 11.78 7.82
C GLY A 227 1.58 13.21 8.03
N ALA A 228 2.76 13.35 8.66
CA ALA A 228 3.41 14.63 8.87
C ALA A 228 3.82 15.31 7.55
N ALA A 229 4.28 14.53 6.57
CA ALA A 229 4.55 15.03 5.22
C ALA A 229 3.28 15.38 4.44
N LEU A 230 2.12 14.83 4.83
CA LEU A 230 0.84 15.12 4.19
C LEU A 230 0.22 16.40 4.74
N ASN A 231 0.32 16.64 6.05
CA ASN A 231 -0.31 17.76 6.73
C ASN A 231 0.64 18.96 6.99
N GLY A 232 1.89 18.88 6.52
CA GLY A 232 2.88 19.95 6.59
C GLY A 232 3.76 19.93 7.83
N ASP A 233 3.45 19.13 8.86
CA ASP A 233 4.20 19.15 10.13
C ASP A 233 5.69 18.79 9.97
N HIS A 234 6.07 18.07 8.91
CA HIS A 234 7.47 17.77 8.58
C HIS A 234 8.34 19.00 8.28
N ASP A 235 7.74 20.14 7.93
CA ASP A 235 8.45 21.41 7.65
C ASP A 235 8.60 22.28 8.90
N GLY A 236 8.13 21.80 10.06
CA GLY A 236 8.22 22.53 11.33
C GLY A 236 9.66 22.77 11.79
N GLU A 237 9.94 23.93 12.38
CA GLU A 237 11.25 24.21 12.96
C GLU A 237 11.62 23.16 14.02
N GLY A 238 12.78 22.52 13.83
CA GLY A 238 13.26 21.47 14.74
C GLY A 238 12.59 20.11 14.54
N TYR A 239 11.88 19.89 13.42
CA TYR A 239 11.37 18.57 13.08
C TYR A 239 12.52 17.55 12.98
N ASP A 240 12.41 16.50 13.77
CA ASP A 240 13.22 15.31 13.68
C ASP A 240 12.27 14.10 13.64
N PRO A 241 12.35 13.24 12.62
CA PRO A 241 11.37 12.18 12.39
C PRO A 241 11.37 11.12 13.50
N GLU A 242 12.50 10.88 14.16
CA GLU A 242 12.60 9.92 15.27
C GLU A 242 12.10 10.52 16.59
N VAL A 243 12.38 11.79 16.84
CA VAL A 243 11.87 12.52 18.01
C VAL A 243 10.37 12.72 17.89
N PHE A 244 9.86 13.02 16.69
CA PHE A 244 8.46 13.30 16.44
C PHE A 244 7.53 12.15 16.84
N VAL A 245 7.95 10.91 16.56
CA VAL A 245 7.17 9.70 16.85
C VAL A 245 7.43 9.13 18.24
N ARG A 246 8.42 9.67 18.97
CA ARG A 246 8.89 9.09 20.24
C ARG A 246 7.80 9.12 21.30
N GLY A 247 7.55 7.97 21.93
CA GLY A 247 6.52 7.83 22.96
C GLY A 247 5.07 7.88 22.43
N MET A 248 4.87 7.95 21.11
CA MET A 248 3.54 7.80 20.54
C MET A 248 3.04 6.37 20.75
N THR A 249 1.81 6.27 21.27
CA THR A 249 1.09 4.99 21.33
C THR A 249 0.51 4.63 19.96
N VAL A 250 0.25 3.35 19.71
CA VAL A 250 -0.45 2.89 18.50
C VAL A 250 -1.78 3.63 18.30
N ALA A 251 -2.56 3.84 19.37
CA ALA A 251 -3.81 4.61 19.32
C ALA A 251 -3.58 6.08 18.95
N GLY A 252 -2.57 6.72 19.55
CA GLY A 252 -2.22 8.12 19.27
C GLY A 252 -1.74 8.32 17.84
N ALA A 253 -0.90 7.42 17.34
CA ALA A 253 -0.42 7.42 15.97
C ALA A 253 -1.56 7.19 14.95
N ALA A 254 -2.45 6.23 15.23
CA ALA A 254 -3.61 6.00 14.37
C ALA A 254 -4.53 7.22 14.31
N GLN A 255 -4.72 7.92 15.44
CA GLN A 255 -5.49 9.15 15.49
C GLN A 255 -4.80 10.26 14.69
N TYR A 256 -3.50 10.46 14.88
CA TYR A 256 -2.72 11.45 14.14
C TYR A 256 -2.81 11.25 12.62
N CYS A 257 -2.65 10.01 12.13
CA CYS A 257 -2.75 9.73 10.69
C CYS A 257 -4.14 10.02 10.12
N ARG A 258 -5.21 9.73 10.88
CA ARG A 258 -6.58 10.09 10.48
C ARG A 258 -6.75 11.61 10.40
N ASP A 259 -6.33 12.32 11.44
CA ASP A 259 -6.46 13.78 11.51
C ASP A 259 -5.62 14.48 10.43
N ALA A 260 -4.42 13.96 10.14
CA ALA A 260 -3.55 14.45 9.07
C ALA A 260 -4.24 14.30 7.69
N PHE A 261 -4.88 13.15 7.44
CA PHE A 261 -5.61 12.92 6.21
C PHE A 261 -6.86 13.80 6.09
N ASP A 262 -7.61 13.97 7.18
CA ASP A 262 -8.79 14.84 7.20
C ASP A 262 -8.43 16.31 6.96
N ARG A 263 -7.37 16.82 7.61
CA ARG A 263 -6.82 18.16 7.32
C ARG A 263 -6.43 18.30 5.84
N PHE A 264 -5.78 17.29 5.27
CA PHE A 264 -5.44 17.29 3.85
C PHE A 264 -6.68 17.34 2.95
N ARG A 265 -7.75 16.64 3.29
CA ARG A 265 -9.01 16.69 2.54
C ARG A 265 -9.69 18.05 2.64
N GLU A 266 -9.69 18.67 3.83
CA GLU A 266 -10.20 20.03 4.02
C GLU A 266 -9.44 21.06 3.19
N GLU A 267 -8.10 20.95 3.16
CA GLU A 267 -7.25 21.74 2.27
C GLU A 267 -7.63 21.53 0.81
N CYS A 268 -7.78 20.28 0.36
CA CYS A 268 -8.20 19.98 -1.00
C CYS A 268 -9.54 20.66 -1.36
N HIS A 269 -10.51 20.61 -0.44
CA HIS A 269 -11.80 21.26 -0.62
C HIS A 269 -11.64 22.77 -0.72
N ARG A 270 -10.83 23.39 0.13
CA ARG A 270 -10.58 24.84 0.09
C ARG A 270 -9.92 25.28 -1.23
N CYS A 271 -8.90 24.56 -1.70
CA CYS A 271 -8.25 24.89 -2.96
C CYS A 271 -9.22 24.80 -4.14
N ARG A 272 -10.05 23.73 -4.17
CA ARG A 272 -11.07 23.55 -5.20
C ARG A 272 -12.11 24.67 -5.16
N ASP A 273 -12.63 24.99 -3.98
CA ASP A 273 -13.65 26.03 -3.81
C ASP A 273 -13.05 27.44 -4.09
N GLY A 274 -11.74 27.60 -3.92
CA GLY A 274 -10.95 28.77 -4.34
C GLY A 274 -10.59 28.81 -5.83
N GLY A 275 -11.03 27.85 -6.64
CA GLY A 275 -10.86 27.84 -8.09
C GLY A 275 -9.53 27.24 -8.60
N MET A 276 -8.76 26.56 -7.76
CA MET A 276 -7.56 25.84 -8.20
C MET A 276 -7.93 24.67 -9.12
N ASP A 277 -7.14 24.47 -10.17
CA ASP A 277 -7.38 23.40 -11.12
C ASP A 277 -7.01 22.01 -10.58
N GLY A 278 -7.49 20.96 -11.24
CA GLY A 278 -7.32 19.58 -10.80
C GLY A 278 -5.85 19.09 -10.72
N SER A 279 -4.90 19.77 -11.35
CA SER A 279 -3.47 19.45 -11.30
C SER A 279 -2.75 20.07 -10.10
N HIS A 280 -3.39 21.04 -9.41
CA HIS A 280 -2.86 21.64 -8.20
C HIS A 280 -2.59 20.58 -7.13
N VAL A 281 -1.44 20.71 -6.45
CA VAL A 281 -1.03 19.86 -5.32
C VAL A 281 -1.17 20.70 -4.06
N PRO A 282 -2.15 20.42 -3.19
CA PRO A 282 -2.33 21.18 -1.98
C PRO A 282 -1.18 20.94 -1.00
N MET A 283 -0.67 22.03 -0.42
CA MET A 283 0.43 22.03 0.53
C MET A 283 -0.07 22.62 1.82
N LEU A 284 -0.05 21.84 2.90
CA LEU A 284 -0.38 22.34 4.22
C LEU A 284 0.86 22.92 4.89
N GLN A 285 0.66 23.96 5.68
CA GLN A 285 1.68 24.49 6.56
C GLN A 285 1.59 23.82 7.93
N PRO A 286 2.70 23.73 8.69
CA PRO A 286 2.66 23.31 10.08
C PRO A 286 1.57 24.08 10.84
N ALA A 287 0.84 23.39 11.73
CA ALA A 287 -0.15 24.08 12.55
C ALA A 287 0.56 25.19 13.35
N SER A 288 0.13 26.45 13.21
CA SER A 288 0.65 27.53 14.04
C SER A 288 0.34 27.20 15.50
N ALA A 289 1.30 27.44 16.41
CA ALA A 289 1.18 27.17 17.85
C ALA A 289 0.05 27.98 18.56
N SER A 290 -0.88 28.58 17.82
CA SER A 290 -1.98 29.39 18.30
C SER A 290 -3.36 28.71 18.23
N ALA A 291 -3.43 27.41 17.89
CA ALA A 291 -4.65 26.63 18.05
C ALA A 291 -4.38 25.45 18.98
N SER A 292 -5.02 25.45 20.15
CA SER A 292 -4.91 24.42 21.16
C SER A 292 -5.32 23.04 20.63
N SER A 293 -4.36 22.24 20.18
CA SER A 293 -4.48 20.78 20.16
C SER A 293 -3.53 20.22 21.21
N SER A 294 -4.10 19.56 22.22
CA SER A 294 -3.37 18.88 23.28
C SER A 294 -2.45 17.80 22.70
N ALA A 295 -1.16 18.10 22.59
CA ALA A 295 -0.15 17.04 22.62
C ALA A 295 -0.28 16.31 23.97
N PRO A 296 -0.33 14.97 24.01
CA PRO A 296 -0.35 14.27 25.29
C PRO A 296 1.00 14.47 25.97
N ALA A 297 0.98 15.14 27.13
CA ALA A 297 2.15 15.25 27.98
C ALA A 297 2.54 13.86 28.51
N ALA A 298 3.73 13.40 28.17
CA ALA A 298 4.39 12.30 28.84
C ALA A 298 5.61 12.85 29.58
N ASP A 299 5.65 12.67 30.90
CA ASP A 299 6.82 12.99 31.73
C ASP A 299 8.01 12.08 31.33
N PRO A 300 9.24 12.62 31.26
CA PRO A 300 10.40 11.85 30.82
C PRO A 300 10.92 10.93 31.93
N PRO A 301 11.24 9.65 31.65
CA PRO A 301 12.09 8.87 32.54
C PRO A 301 13.56 9.26 32.31
N ALA A 302 14.28 9.45 33.42
CA ALA A 302 15.69 9.79 33.43
C ALA A 302 16.57 8.55 33.16
N THR A 303 17.13 8.42 31.97
CA THR A 303 18.32 7.59 31.71
C THR A 303 19.16 8.14 30.55
N ALA A 304 20.49 8.09 30.72
CA ALA A 304 21.49 8.65 29.81
C ALA A 304 21.60 7.89 28.47
N PRO A 305 22.02 8.55 27.36
CA PRO A 305 22.02 7.92 26.04
C PRO A 305 23.22 6.99 25.84
N ALA A 306 22.96 5.84 25.23
CA ALA A 306 23.97 4.97 24.61
C ALA A 306 24.37 5.52 23.22
N PRO A 307 25.58 5.21 22.70
CA PRO A 307 26.07 5.82 21.47
C PRO A 307 25.28 5.35 20.24
N ALA A 308 24.97 6.30 19.35
CA ALA A 308 24.22 6.10 18.13
C ALA A 308 24.97 5.20 17.13
N THR A 309 24.34 4.11 16.74
CA THR A 309 24.66 3.36 15.51
C THR A 309 24.02 4.07 14.32
N PRO A 310 24.74 4.27 13.20
CA PRO A 310 24.15 4.86 12.00
C PRO A 310 23.13 3.88 11.39
N SER A 311 21.85 4.25 11.43
CA SER A 311 20.76 3.48 10.81
C SER A 311 20.60 3.86 9.33
N ALA A 312 20.04 2.94 8.54
CA ALA A 312 19.76 3.13 7.12
C ALA A 312 18.71 4.23 6.83
N LEU A 313 18.08 4.80 7.87
CA LEU A 313 16.94 5.72 7.81
C LEU A 313 17.24 7.12 7.23
N SER A 314 18.49 7.59 7.26
CA SER A 314 18.83 8.91 6.70
C SER A 314 18.67 9.04 5.17
N LYS A 315 18.33 7.94 4.48
CA LYS A 315 18.25 7.89 3.01
C LYS A 315 16.85 7.74 2.43
N LEU A 316 15.87 7.28 3.21
CA LEU A 316 14.49 7.18 2.72
C LEU A 316 13.84 8.56 2.57
N CYS A 317 14.21 9.52 3.43
CA CYS A 317 13.79 10.92 3.31
C CYS A 317 14.40 11.66 2.09
N GLY A 318 15.43 11.09 1.44
CA GLY A 318 16.09 11.70 0.27
C GLY A 318 15.35 11.51 -1.07
N CYS A 319 14.26 10.75 -1.09
CA CYS A 319 13.52 10.42 -2.32
C CYS A 319 12.23 11.24 -2.54
N PHE A 320 12.06 12.38 -1.85
CA PHE A 320 11.05 13.36 -2.25
C PHE A 320 11.62 14.23 -3.39
N PRO A 321 11.16 14.07 -4.65
CA PRO A 321 11.57 15.00 -5.69
C PRO A 321 11.01 16.39 -5.36
N CYS A 322 11.90 17.29 -4.96
CA CYS A 322 11.69 18.72 -5.11
C CYS A 322 11.55 19.00 -6.61
N PHE A 323 10.31 19.09 -7.11
CA PHE A 323 10.06 19.74 -8.39
C PHE A 323 10.25 21.24 -8.22
N ASN A 324 11.49 21.71 -8.38
CA ASN A 324 11.72 23.11 -8.69
C ASN A 324 11.21 23.34 -10.12
N ALA A 325 10.10 24.06 -10.23
CA ALA A 325 9.60 24.55 -11.49
C ALA A 325 10.54 25.65 -12.02
N SER A 326 11.02 25.47 -13.25
CA SER A 326 11.41 26.52 -14.18
C SER A 326 10.90 26.12 -15.55
#